data_AF-A0A4S0IEU1-F1
#
_entry.id   AF-A0A4S0IEU1-F1
#
_cell.length_a   1.000
_cell.length_b   1.000
_cell.length_c   1.000
_cell.angle_alpha   90.00
_cell.angle_beta   90.00
_cell.angle_gamma   90.00
#
_symmetry.space_group_name_H-M   'P 1'
#
loop_
_entity.id
_entity.type
_entity.pdbx_description
1 polymer ?
#
loop_
_entity_poly.entity_id
_entity_poly.type
_entity_poly.pdbx_seq_one_letter_code
_entity_poly.pdbx_strand_id
1 'polypeptide(L)'
;MLWATSDLWPELELATLLEASAAVRKICETLAADAIAARSIWQAGDVTTDLADLQPADLVTCAYVLDEIVPASLAKMIDRLWHLTTGTLLIIEPGTPAGW
;
A
#
# COMPACT_ATOMS: atom_id res chain seq x y z
N MET A 1 0.07 3.11 6.77
CA MET A 1 1.53 3.06 6.60
C MET A 1 2.17 4.43 6.34
N LEU A 2 1.62 5.26 5.44
CA LEU A 2 2.20 6.56 5.05
C LEU A 2 2.72 7.45 6.20
N TRP A 3 1.92 7.67 7.25
CA TRP A 3 2.34 8.48 8.40
C TRP A 3 3.55 7.87 9.12
N ALA A 4 3.47 6.59 9.51
CA ALA A 4 4.56 5.91 10.20
C ALA A 4 5.85 5.86 9.36
N THR A 5 5.74 5.67 8.03
CA THR A 5 6.90 5.71 7.14
C THR A 5 7.48 7.12 7.02
N SER A 6 6.64 8.15 6.96
CA SER A 6 7.10 9.55 6.87
C SER A 6 7.74 10.03 8.18
N ASP A 7 7.24 9.58 9.33
CA ASP A 7 7.80 9.89 10.64
C ASP A 7 9.18 9.23 10.84
N LEU A 8 9.35 8.00 10.34
CA LEU A 8 10.60 7.25 10.47
C LEU A 8 11.67 7.68 9.46
N TRP A 9 11.26 8.09 8.26
CA TRP A 9 12.15 8.54 7.18
C TRP A 9 11.79 9.95 6.73
N PRO A 10 12.33 11.00 7.38
CA PRO A 10 12.14 12.39 6.96
C PRO A 10 12.59 12.66 5.52
N GLU A 11 13.53 11.86 5.01
CA GLU A 11 14.03 11.89 3.64
C GLU A 11 13.15 11.14 2.62
N LEU A 12 11.99 10.60 3.02
CA LEU A 12 11.06 9.94 2.11
C LEU A 12 10.66 10.89 0.96
N GLU A 13 11.10 10.60 -0.26
CA GLU A 13 10.86 11.48 -1.41
C GLU A 13 9.48 11.27 -2.02
N LEU A 14 9.07 10.00 -2.14
CA LEU A 14 7.89 9.57 -2.89
C LEU A 14 7.16 8.43 -2.18
N ALA A 15 5.84 8.56 -2.06
CA ALA A 15 4.94 7.49 -1.67
C ALA A 15 3.84 7.32 -2.73
N THR A 16 3.66 6.09 -3.24
CA THR A 16 2.51 5.75 -4.10
C THR A 16 1.51 4.95 -3.30
N LEU A 17 0.25 5.39 -3.31
CA LEU A 17 -0.86 4.79 -2.56
C LEU A 17 -1.94 4.32 -3.54
N LEU A 18 -2.26 3.03 -3.50
CA LEU A 18 -3.33 2.42 -4.30
C LEU A 18 -4.53 2.18 -3.41
N GLU A 19 -5.70 2.68 -3.81
CA GLU A 19 -6.95 2.50 -3.09
C GLU A 19 -8.10 2.48 -4.10
N ALA A 20 -9.05 1.54 -3.98
CA ALA A 20 -10.15 1.39 -4.93
C ALA A 20 -11.26 2.43 -4.70
N SER A 21 -11.56 2.75 -3.44
CA SER A 21 -12.64 3.65 -3.04
C SER A 21 -12.28 5.12 -3.25
N ALA A 22 -13.03 5.79 -4.14
CA ALA A 22 -12.87 7.23 -4.38
C ALA A 22 -13.13 8.08 -3.13
N ALA A 23 -14.05 7.65 -2.27
CA ALA A 23 -14.36 8.36 -1.04
C ALA A 23 -13.20 8.27 -0.03
N VAL A 24 -12.62 7.07 0.13
CA VAL A 24 -11.47 6.85 1.02
C VAL A 24 -10.26 7.61 0.51
N ARG A 25 -9.92 7.51 -0.78
CA ARG A 25 -8.83 8.29 -1.40
C ARG A 25 -8.95 9.77 -1.10
N LYS A 26 -10.12 10.36 -1.34
CA LYS A 26 -10.35 11.79 -1.10
C LYS A 26 -10.11 12.18 0.35
N ILE A 27 -10.57 11.37 1.30
CA ILE A 27 -10.35 11.60 2.73
C ILE A 27 -8.85 11.55 3.03
N CYS A 28 -8.15 10.51 2.59
CA CYS A 28 -6.74 10.32 2.88
C CYS A 28 -5.85 11.38 2.20
N GLU A 29 -6.16 11.76 0.96
CA GLU A 29 -5.53 12.91 0.28
C GLU A 29 -5.66 14.19 1.09
N THR A 30 -6.86 14.47 1.60
CA THR A 30 -7.12 15.66 2.42
C THR A 30 -6.34 15.62 3.74
N LEU A 31 -6.28 14.46 4.40
CA LEU A 31 -5.54 14.28 5.64
C LEU A 31 -4.02 14.37 5.45
N ALA A 32 -3.52 13.96 4.29
CA ALA A 32 -2.08 13.97 3.99
C ALA A 32 -1.56 15.33 3.54
N ALA A 33 -2.41 16.19 2.95
CA ALA A 33 -2.02 17.42 2.26
C ALA A 33 -1.07 18.34 3.06
N ASP A 34 -1.32 18.52 4.36
CA ASP A 34 -0.49 19.36 5.24
C ASP A 34 0.32 18.55 6.27
N ALA A 35 0.15 17.22 6.30
CA ALA A 35 0.77 16.34 7.30
C ALA A 35 1.98 15.58 6.78
N ILE A 36 2.09 15.39 5.46
CA ILE A 36 3.12 14.55 4.83
C ILE A 36 3.98 15.42 3.91
N ALA A 37 5.27 15.56 4.24
CA ALA A 37 6.23 16.32 3.43
C ALA A 37 6.61 15.59 2.14
N ALA A 38 6.62 14.26 2.16
CA ALA A 38 6.90 13.41 1.01
C ALA A 38 5.87 13.62 -0.10
N ARG A 39 6.32 13.55 -1.36
CA ARG A 39 5.39 13.59 -2.50
C ARG A 39 4.50 12.35 -2.44
N SER A 40 3.19 12.54 -2.30
CA SER A 40 2.23 11.44 -2.27
C SER A 40 1.46 11.37 -3.59
N ILE A 41 1.49 10.20 -4.25
CA ILE A 41 0.71 9.91 -5.47
C ILE A 41 -0.39 8.94 -5.08
N TRP A 42 -1.64 9.38 -5.23
CA TRP A 42 -2.83 8.57 -4.95
C TRP A 42 -3.40 8.03 -6.25
N GLN A 43 -3.55 6.71 -6.34
CA GLN A 43 -4.02 6.01 -7.52
C GLN A 43 -5.29 5.21 -7.22
N ALA A 44 -6.24 5.29 -8.13
CA ALA A 44 -7.41 4.43 -8.11
C ALA A 44 -7.02 3.04 -8.65
N GLY A 45 -7.33 1.98 -7.91
CA GLY A 45 -7.19 0.63 -8.45
C GLY A 45 -7.45 -0.47 -7.43
N ASP A 46 -7.68 -1.66 -7.96
CA ASP A 46 -7.81 -2.93 -7.24
C ASP A 46 -6.44 -3.60 -7.16
N VAL A 47 -5.98 -3.89 -5.94
CA VAL A 47 -4.67 -4.50 -5.68
C VAL A 47 -4.52 -5.89 -6.33
N THR A 48 -5.61 -6.56 -6.70
CA THR A 48 -5.58 -7.88 -7.34
C THR A 48 -5.40 -7.81 -8.86
N THR A 49 -5.68 -6.66 -9.49
CA THR A 49 -5.62 -6.50 -10.96
C THR A 49 -4.74 -5.35 -11.44
N ASP A 50 -4.64 -4.26 -10.69
CA ASP A 50 -4.17 -2.96 -11.18
C ASP A 50 -2.73 -2.64 -10.74
N LEU A 51 -1.95 -3.66 -10.42
CA LEU A 51 -0.54 -3.54 -10.02
C LEU A 51 0.44 -3.57 -11.21
N ALA A 52 -0.04 -3.73 -12.44
CA ALA A 52 0.82 -4.00 -13.59
C ALA A 52 1.75 -2.84 -13.95
N ASP A 53 1.23 -1.60 -13.85
CA ASP A 53 1.88 -0.37 -14.31
C ASP A 53 2.59 0.40 -13.19
N LEU A 54 2.53 -0.11 -11.95
CA LEU A 54 3.23 0.48 -10.83
C LEU A 54 4.74 0.31 -10.99
N GLN A 55 5.47 1.34 -10.58
CA GLN A 55 6.92 1.29 -10.52
C GLN A 55 7.37 0.53 -9.26
N PRO A 56 8.48 -0.21 -9.31
CA PRO A 56 9.05 -0.83 -8.12
C PRO A 56 9.42 0.21 -7.05
N ALA A 57 9.35 -0.20 -5.77
CA ALA A 57 9.67 0.63 -4.61
C ALA A 57 10.58 -0.11 -3.62
N ASP A 58 11.40 0.65 -2.89
CA ASP A 58 12.30 0.12 -1.85
C ASP A 58 11.55 -0.51 -0.68
N LEU A 59 10.34 -0.01 -0.43
CA LEU A 59 9.40 -0.54 0.55
C LEU A 59 8.02 -0.65 -0.09
N VAL A 60 7.50 -1.87 -0.16
CA VAL A 60 6.08 -2.14 -0.49
C VAL A 60 5.39 -2.58 0.78
N THR A 61 4.26 -1.95 1.11
CA THR A 61 3.47 -2.31 2.29
C THR A 61 2.08 -2.78 1.91
N CYS A 62 1.60 -3.83 2.55
CA CYS A 62 0.22 -4.32 2.47
C CYS A 62 -0.28 -4.49 3.90
N ALA A 63 -1.24 -3.66 4.33
CA ALA A 63 -1.66 -3.62 5.73
C ALA A 63 -3.18 -3.72 5.84
N TYR A 64 -3.68 -4.78 6.48
CA TYR A 64 -5.10 -5.07 6.66
C TYR A 64 -5.85 -5.21 5.33
N VAL A 65 -5.31 -6.02 4.43
CA VAL A 65 -5.86 -6.20 3.08
C VAL A 65 -6.07 -7.67 2.75
N LEU A 66 -5.26 -8.59 3.30
CA LEU A 66 -5.32 -9.99 2.87
C LEU A 66 -6.68 -10.64 3.16
N ASP A 67 -7.34 -10.26 4.26
CA ASP A 67 -8.67 -10.76 4.64
C ASP A 67 -9.80 -10.22 3.75
N GLU A 68 -9.59 -9.11 3.04
CA GLU A 68 -10.52 -8.55 2.07
C GLU A 68 -10.45 -9.25 0.70
N ILE A 69 -9.38 -10.01 0.44
CA ILE A 69 -9.13 -10.62 -0.86
C ILE A 69 -9.61 -12.07 -0.92
N VAL A 70 -10.29 -12.41 -2.02
CA VAL A 70 -10.72 -13.79 -2.27
C VAL A 70 -9.51 -14.75 -2.29
N PRO A 71 -9.57 -15.92 -1.62
CA PRO A 71 -8.39 -16.78 -1.45
C PRO A 71 -7.66 -17.16 -2.75
N ALA A 72 -8.40 -17.29 -3.85
CA ALA A 72 -7.84 -17.63 -5.16
C ALA A 72 -6.93 -16.53 -5.75
N SER A 73 -7.09 -15.27 -5.32
CA SER A 73 -6.32 -14.13 -5.83
C SER A 73 -5.07 -13.82 -5.01
N LEU A 74 -4.99 -14.31 -3.77
CA LEU A 74 -3.93 -13.95 -2.82
C LEU A 74 -2.53 -14.27 -3.30
N ALA A 75 -2.29 -15.51 -3.74
CA ALA A 75 -0.95 -15.92 -4.17
C ALA A 75 -0.44 -15.05 -5.33
N LYS A 76 -1.30 -14.78 -6.32
CA LYS A 76 -0.96 -13.92 -7.46
C LYS A 76 -0.71 -12.47 -7.02
N MET A 77 -1.53 -11.95 -6.11
CA MET A 77 -1.36 -10.60 -5.58
C MET A 77 -0.04 -10.47 -4.83
N ILE A 78 0.26 -11.39 -3.91
CA ILE A 78 1.51 -11.40 -3.12
C ILE A 78 2.72 -11.49 -4.05
N ASP A 79 2.70 -12.39 -5.04
CA ASP A 79 3.76 -12.49 -6.05
C ASP A 79 3.97 -11.15 -6.76
N ARG A 80 2.89 -10.43 -7.08
CA ARG A 80 3.01 -9.14 -7.77
C ARG A 80 3.56 -8.05 -6.86
N LEU A 81 3.13 -7.98 -5.61
CA LEU A 81 3.71 -7.08 -4.60
C LEU A 81 5.20 -7.35 -4.40
N TRP A 82 5.60 -8.64 -4.38
CA TRP A 82 7.00 -9.02 -4.30
C TRP A 82 7.82 -8.55 -5.51
N HIS A 83 7.29 -8.68 -6.73
CA HIS A 83 7.97 -8.16 -7.93
C HIS A 83 8.06 -6.62 -7.98
N LEU A 84 7.17 -5.92 -7.29
CA LEU A 84 7.24 -4.46 -7.11
C LEU A 84 8.21 -4.05 -6.00
N THR A 85 8.83 -4.98 -5.29
CA THR A 85 9.71 -4.70 -4.15
C THR A 85 11.17 -4.78 -4.56
N THR A 86 11.93 -3.69 -4.42
CA THR A 86 13.39 -3.70 -4.60
C THR A 86 14.14 -3.96 -3.30
N GLY A 87 13.53 -3.62 -2.15
CA GLY A 87 14.12 -3.83 -0.82
C GLY A 87 13.27 -4.75 0.06
N THR A 88 12.21 -4.21 0.66
CA THR A 88 11.39 -4.92 1.66
C THR A 88 9.91 -4.95 1.30
N LEU A 89 9.30 -6.13 1.40
CA LEU A 89 7.85 -6.30 1.39
C LEU A 89 7.38 -6.48 2.83
N LEU A 90 6.55 -5.56 3.31
CA LEU A 90 6.01 -5.57 4.67
C LEU A 90 4.50 -5.85 4.62
N ILE A 91 4.11 -7.01 5.14
CA ILE A 91 2.71 -7.41 5.29
C ILE A 91 2.33 -7.28 6.77
N ILE A 92 1.23 -6.59 7.05
CA ILE A 92 0.71 -6.37 8.39
C ILE A 92 -0.75 -6.81 8.41
N GLU A 93 -1.08 -7.77 9.26
CA GLU A 93 -2.45 -8.27 9.43
C GLU A 93 -2.82 -8.25 10.92
N PRO A 94 -4.11 -8.14 11.25
CA PRO A 94 -4.54 -8.21 12.63
C PRO A 94 -4.26 -9.62 13.18
N GLY A 95 -3.90 -9.71 14.45
CA GLY A 95 -3.71 -11.00 15.11
C GLY A 95 -5.03 -11.74 15.25
N THR A 96 -5.38 -12.60 14.28
CA THR A 96 -6.51 -13.53 14.36
C THR A 96 -6.00 -14.96 14.55
N PRO A 97 -6.80 -15.88 15.12
CA PRO A 97 -6.42 -17.30 15.22
C PRO A 97 -6.16 -17.95 13.85
N ALA A 98 -6.73 -17.40 12.77
CA ALA A 98 -6.51 -17.86 11.40
C ALA A 98 -5.19 -17.33 10.80
N GLY A 99 -4.57 -16.33 11.42
CA GLY A 99 -3.33 -15.69 10.96
C GLY A 99 -3.56 -14.49 10.04
N TRP A 100 -4.77 -14.33 9.51
CA TRP A 100 -5.37 -13.18 8.83
C TRP A 100 -6.87 -13.49 8.69
#